data_AF-A0AAD9IKG0-F1
#
_entry.id   AF-A0AAD9IKG0-F1
#
_cell.length_a   1.000
_cell.length_b   1.000
_cell.length_c   1.000
_cell.angle_alpha   90.00
_cell.angle_beta   90.00
_cell.angle_gamma   90.00
#
_symmetry.space_group_name_H-M   'P 1'
#
loop_
_entity.id
_entity.type
_entity.pdbx_description
1 polymer ?
#
loop_
_entity_poly.entity_id
_entity_poly.type
_entity_poly.pdbx_seq_one_letter_code
_entity_poly.pdbx_strand_id
1 'polypeptide(L)'
;MKVDPDRFLNELHRMFERQESAGSVFVTMKRTNEKPKTKADWDAVPYGCLVRATDGKKKVSTLLGPKDVLRFQDAYDTILKVSGFMDLPRHVARLLLDLRDISSSLFWFISCQTWYTLHCTLITITSTTFFSFITPSSPAIADLEWTLICFVVVLPLVGFTFFAYARRNRCLDDLAQVKLLMIDMIVAHESENDTIYNISDAMRSYFLPARFYSRYYPYINFRSAMIQIALDRARYTSHIRACLHSLTLAARSLGTSGALAPALVAQQQERVAKLALLLERLANVKEFRTPQGVRSMSRLYVALIIPIFFGPYWGWVQQRINYGFAFFFSIMMEWALVGVLNVSLALEDPFDNLGMDGIFIDEQLFEVQQVLEGDYGTLIQEPVAGAGGGRRARDQGRRLRRQL
;
A
#
# COMPACT_ATOMS: atom_id res chain seq x y z
N MET A 1 -4.10 29.37 -42.02
CA MET A 1 -3.14 28.93 -43.06
C MET A 1 -2.78 27.47 -42.79
N LYS A 2 -2.82 26.58 -43.79
CA LYS A 2 -2.34 25.18 -43.64
C LYS A 2 -0.81 25.18 -43.78
N VAL A 3 -0.12 24.52 -42.85
CA VAL A 3 1.35 24.55 -42.72
C VAL A 3 1.86 23.16 -42.37
N ASP A 4 3.10 22.84 -42.76
CA ASP A 4 3.77 21.57 -42.41
C ASP A 4 3.94 21.42 -40.89
N PRO A 5 3.98 20.18 -40.36
CA PRO A 5 4.02 19.92 -38.91
C PRO A 5 5.18 20.60 -38.17
N ASP A 6 6.40 20.53 -38.71
CA ASP A 6 7.58 21.15 -38.08
C ASP A 6 7.49 22.68 -38.06
N ARG A 7 6.96 23.27 -39.14
CA ARG A 7 6.75 24.71 -39.23
C ARG A 7 5.57 25.17 -38.36
N PHE A 8 4.57 24.31 -38.13
CA PHE A 8 3.51 24.56 -37.15
C PHE A 8 4.07 24.64 -35.72
N LEU A 9 4.94 23.70 -35.33
CA LEU A 9 5.57 23.70 -34.00
C LEU A 9 6.43 24.95 -33.76
N ASN A 10 7.20 25.37 -34.76
CA ASN A 10 7.99 26.61 -34.66
C ASN A 10 7.11 27.86 -34.55
N GLU A 11 6.01 27.95 -35.30
CA GLU A 11 5.07 29.07 -35.17
C GLU A 11 4.31 29.04 -33.84
N LEU A 12 3.97 27.86 -33.33
CA LEU A 12 3.35 27.69 -32.02
C LEU A 12 4.29 28.18 -30.91
N HIS A 13 5.57 27.81 -30.96
CA HIS A 13 6.57 28.29 -30.02
C HIS A 13 6.68 29.82 -30.05
N ARG A 14 6.76 30.42 -31.25
CA ARG A 14 6.73 31.89 -31.41
C ARG A 14 5.42 32.53 -30.94
N MET A 15 4.29 31.83 -30.98
CA MET A 15 3.02 32.34 -30.43
C MET A 15 3.10 32.40 -28.90
N PHE A 16 3.68 31.38 -28.26
CA PHE A 16 3.92 31.40 -26.81
C PHE A 16 4.89 32.50 -26.39
N GLU A 17 6.01 32.68 -27.09
CA GLU A 17 6.96 33.76 -26.81
C GLU A 17 6.33 35.16 -26.96
N ARG A 18 5.51 35.36 -27.99
CA ARG A 18 4.85 36.67 -28.22
C ARG A 18 3.81 37.04 -27.16
N GLN A 19 3.25 36.04 -26.49
CA GLN A 19 2.18 36.22 -25.51
C GLN A 19 2.65 35.92 -24.08
N GLU A 20 3.95 35.99 -23.82
CA GLU A 20 4.56 35.65 -22.54
C GLU A 20 4.04 36.51 -21.37
N SER A 21 3.74 37.79 -21.62
CA SER A 21 3.35 38.76 -20.58
C SER A 21 1.84 38.89 -20.35
N ALA A 22 1.03 38.88 -21.42
CA ALA A 22 -0.43 38.95 -21.33
C ALA A 22 -1.09 38.50 -22.64
N GLY A 23 -1.62 37.27 -22.65
CA GLY A 23 -2.34 36.72 -23.80
C GLY A 23 -2.80 35.29 -23.60
N SER A 24 -3.57 34.77 -24.58
CA SER A 24 -3.99 33.37 -24.60
C SER A 24 -3.79 32.79 -25.99
N VAL A 25 -3.10 31.65 -26.06
CA VAL A 25 -2.93 30.86 -27.28
C VAL A 25 -3.89 29.68 -27.21
N PHE A 26 -4.87 29.63 -28.11
CA PHE A 26 -5.83 28.55 -28.18
C PHE A 26 -5.35 27.49 -29.16
N VAL A 27 -5.12 26.27 -28.66
CA VAL A 27 -4.82 25.10 -29.48
C VAL A 27 -6.03 24.17 -29.48
N THR A 28 -6.51 23.81 -30.67
CA THR A 28 -7.63 22.88 -30.85
C THR A 28 -7.19 21.71 -31.72
N MET A 29 -7.44 20.49 -31.25
CA MET A 29 -7.18 19.26 -31.99
C MET A 29 -8.51 18.60 -32.33
N LYS A 30 -8.70 18.22 -33.60
CA LYS A 30 -9.95 17.60 -34.06
C LYS A 30 -9.67 16.47 -35.05
N ARG A 31 -10.28 15.30 -34.83
CA ARG A 31 -10.29 14.21 -35.80
C ARG A 31 -11.08 14.63 -37.06
N THR A 32 -10.48 14.50 -38.24
CA THR A 32 -11.13 14.89 -39.49
C THR A 32 -10.67 14.03 -40.67
N ASN A 33 -11.57 13.79 -41.61
CA ASN A 33 -11.33 13.21 -42.93
C ASN A 33 -11.48 14.28 -44.04
N GLU A 34 -11.36 15.56 -43.68
CA GLU A 34 -11.55 16.75 -44.53
C GLU A 34 -12.92 16.89 -45.24
N LYS A 35 -13.90 16.02 -44.92
CA LYS A 35 -15.24 15.98 -45.53
C LYS A 35 -15.19 15.97 -47.07
N PRO A 36 -15.02 14.80 -47.72
CA PRO A 36 -14.97 14.73 -49.18
C PRO A 36 -16.28 15.24 -49.80
N LYS A 37 -16.16 15.78 -51.03
CA LYS A 37 -17.26 16.48 -51.73
C LYS A 37 -18.50 15.60 -51.96
N THR A 38 -18.34 14.28 -51.95
CA THR A 38 -19.41 13.30 -52.20
C THR A 38 -19.65 12.46 -50.95
N LYS A 39 -20.92 12.27 -50.54
CA LYS A 39 -21.29 11.49 -49.33
C LYS A 39 -20.83 10.02 -49.36
N ALA A 40 -20.68 9.44 -50.55
CA ALA A 40 -20.28 8.04 -50.73
C ALA A 40 -18.82 7.75 -50.35
N ASP A 41 -17.94 8.77 -50.31
CA ASP A 41 -16.50 8.60 -50.09
C ASP A 41 -16.06 8.85 -48.62
N TRP A 42 -17.00 9.07 -47.70
CA TRP A 42 -16.68 9.50 -46.33
C TRP A 42 -15.91 8.44 -45.53
N ASP A 43 -16.15 7.16 -45.82
CA ASP A 43 -15.50 6.02 -45.16
C ASP A 43 -14.24 5.54 -45.90
N ALA A 44 -14.03 5.99 -47.14
CA ALA A 44 -12.86 5.61 -47.95
C ALA A 44 -11.61 6.46 -47.64
N VAL A 45 -11.78 7.66 -47.08
CA VAL A 45 -10.68 8.58 -46.78
C VAL A 45 -10.13 8.34 -45.37
N PRO A 46 -8.81 8.11 -45.20
CA PRO A 46 -8.23 7.88 -43.89
C PRO A 46 -8.38 9.10 -42.97
N TYR A 47 -8.77 8.85 -41.73
CA TYR A 47 -8.87 9.90 -40.71
C TYR A 47 -7.49 10.42 -40.30
N GLY A 48 -7.35 11.74 -40.28
CA GLY A 48 -6.20 12.44 -39.71
C GLY A 48 -6.58 13.26 -38.46
N CYS A 49 -5.56 13.80 -37.79
CA CYS A 49 -5.74 14.78 -36.72
C CYS A 49 -5.46 16.19 -37.25
N LEU A 50 -6.46 17.06 -37.23
CA LEU A 50 -6.30 18.47 -37.57
C LEU A 50 -5.99 19.26 -36.30
N VAL A 51 -4.79 19.79 -36.22
CA VAL A 51 -4.34 20.66 -35.14
C VAL A 51 -4.41 22.10 -35.62
N ARG A 52 -5.01 22.99 -34.82
CA ARG A 52 -5.07 24.43 -35.10
C ARG A 52 -4.60 25.19 -33.88
N ALA A 53 -3.82 26.23 -34.08
CA ALA A 53 -3.41 27.16 -33.04
C ALA A 53 -3.75 28.60 -33.44
N THR A 54 -4.23 29.38 -32.48
CA THR A 54 -4.51 30.79 -32.68
C THR A 54 -4.21 31.63 -31.47
N ASP A 55 -3.64 32.80 -31.74
CA ASP A 55 -3.35 33.86 -30.78
C ASP A 55 -4.38 35.00 -30.89
N GLY A 56 -5.61 34.68 -31.31
CA GLY A 56 -6.65 35.65 -31.67
C GLY A 56 -6.40 36.41 -33.00
N LYS A 57 -5.15 36.79 -33.28
CA LYS A 57 -4.73 37.52 -34.49
C LYS A 57 -4.26 36.60 -35.62
N LYS A 58 -3.30 35.70 -35.34
CA LYS A 58 -2.79 34.73 -36.32
C LYS A 58 -3.41 33.35 -36.11
N LYS A 59 -3.69 32.63 -37.20
CA LYS A 59 -4.31 31.30 -37.23
C LYS A 59 -3.49 30.34 -38.10
N VAL A 60 -2.85 29.36 -37.47
CA VAL A 60 -2.09 28.29 -38.14
C VAL A 60 -2.78 26.94 -37.92
N SER A 61 -2.69 26.06 -38.90
CA SER A 61 -3.29 24.73 -38.84
C SER A 61 -2.44 23.71 -39.58
N THR A 62 -2.35 22.49 -39.10
CA THR A 62 -1.65 21.38 -39.75
C THR A 62 -2.49 20.10 -39.67
N LEU A 63 -2.42 19.24 -40.68
CA LEU A 63 -3.09 17.95 -40.71
C LEU A 63 -2.03 16.86 -40.50
N LEU A 64 -2.21 16.05 -39.46
CA LEU A 64 -1.31 14.96 -39.10
C LEU A 64 -1.88 13.64 -39.58
N GLY A 65 -1.08 12.91 -40.37
CA GLY A 65 -1.36 11.52 -40.71
C GLY A 65 -0.94 10.57 -39.57
N PRO A 66 -1.39 9.30 -39.58
CA PRO A 66 -1.15 8.35 -38.48
C PRO A 66 0.33 8.11 -38.14
N LYS A 67 1.23 8.23 -39.12
CA LYS A 67 2.68 8.00 -38.95
C LYS A 67 3.39 9.13 -38.20
N ASP A 68 2.87 10.36 -38.29
CA ASP A 68 3.56 11.55 -37.78
C ASP A 68 3.02 12.01 -36.42
N VAL A 69 1.91 11.40 -35.94
CA VAL A 69 1.26 11.78 -34.68
C VAL A 69 2.20 11.65 -33.49
N LEU A 70 2.92 10.53 -33.37
CA LEU A 70 3.77 10.27 -32.21
C LEU A 70 4.93 11.27 -32.12
N ARG A 71 5.63 11.49 -33.25
CA ARG A 71 6.73 12.47 -33.33
C ARG A 71 6.24 13.90 -33.05
N PHE A 72 5.07 14.26 -33.58
CA PHE A 72 4.48 15.56 -33.32
C PHE A 72 4.09 15.74 -31.84
N GLN A 73 3.55 14.69 -31.21
CA GLN A 73 3.17 14.70 -29.80
C GLN A 73 4.38 14.95 -28.89
N ASP A 74 5.49 14.24 -29.11
CA ASP A 74 6.71 14.40 -28.31
C ASP A 74 7.29 15.83 -28.41
N ALA A 75 7.32 16.38 -29.62
CA ALA A 75 7.81 17.74 -29.86
C ALA A 75 6.85 18.81 -29.29
N TYR A 76 5.54 18.59 -29.41
CA TYR A 76 4.51 19.46 -28.84
C TYR A 76 4.57 19.47 -27.30
N ASP A 77 4.70 18.31 -26.66
CA ASP A 77 4.84 18.19 -25.21
C ASP A 77 6.09 18.89 -24.70
N THR A 78 7.20 18.83 -25.44
CA THR A 78 8.44 19.53 -25.11
C THR A 78 8.21 21.05 -25.15
N ILE A 79 7.55 21.57 -26.18
CA ILE A 79 7.24 23.01 -26.29
C ILE A 79 6.32 23.46 -25.15
N LEU A 80 5.30 22.67 -24.80
CA LEU A 80 4.41 22.98 -23.68
C LEU A 80 5.14 22.97 -22.33
N LYS A 81 6.08 22.05 -22.11
CA LYS A 81 6.88 22.02 -20.87
C LYS A 81 7.81 23.23 -20.75
N VAL A 82 8.42 23.66 -21.86
CA VAL A 82 9.33 24.80 -21.89
C VAL A 82 8.57 26.13 -21.77
N SER A 83 7.43 26.27 -22.45
CA SER A 83 6.58 27.47 -22.38
C SER A 83 5.65 27.51 -21.16
N GLY A 84 5.42 26.38 -20.51
CA GLY A 84 4.55 26.18 -19.36
C GLY A 84 5.14 26.61 -18.01
N PHE A 85 5.85 27.74 -17.96
CA PHE A 85 6.30 28.37 -16.71
C PHE A 85 5.12 28.81 -15.80
N MET A 86 3.88 28.72 -16.28
CA MET A 86 2.68 29.23 -15.63
C MET A 86 1.85 28.19 -14.85
N ASP A 87 2.45 27.04 -14.50
CA ASP A 87 1.87 26.10 -13.52
C ASP A 87 2.46 26.30 -12.11
N LEU A 88 2.99 27.49 -11.79
CA LEU A 88 3.50 27.84 -10.47
C LEU A 88 2.55 27.45 -9.31
N PRO A 89 1.23 27.75 -9.35
CA PRO A 89 0.32 27.33 -8.28
C PRO A 89 0.19 25.79 -8.18
N ARG A 90 0.30 25.05 -9.29
CA ARG A 90 0.28 23.58 -9.27
C ARG A 90 1.58 22.98 -8.73
N HIS A 91 2.73 23.62 -8.99
CA HIS A 91 4.02 23.21 -8.42
C HIS A 91 4.10 23.54 -6.93
N VAL A 92 3.61 24.71 -6.51
CA VAL A 92 3.50 25.07 -5.09
C VAL A 92 2.53 24.15 -4.37
N ALA A 93 1.39 23.80 -4.97
CA ALA A 93 0.47 22.83 -4.38
C ALA A 93 1.12 21.44 -4.21
N ARG A 94 1.88 20.97 -5.21
CA ARG A 94 2.67 19.73 -5.09
C ARG A 94 3.73 19.82 -3.99
N LEU A 95 4.47 20.91 -3.92
CA LEU A 95 5.46 21.14 -2.87
C LEU A 95 4.83 21.17 -1.46
N LEU A 96 3.65 21.78 -1.30
CA LEU A 96 2.93 21.77 -0.03
C LEU A 96 2.42 20.37 0.35
N LEU A 97 1.99 19.57 -0.63
CA LEU A 97 1.67 18.16 -0.41
C LEU A 97 2.91 17.39 0.02
N ASP A 98 4.04 17.56 -0.66
CA ASP A 98 5.31 16.90 -0.31
C ASP A 98 5.78 17.28 1.11
N LEU A 99 5.68 18.57 1.49
CA LEU A 99 6.01 19.03 2.85
C LEU A 99 5.08 18.44 3.90
N ARG A 100 3.78 18.36 3.61
CA ARG A 100 2.81 17.69 4.50
C ARG A 100 3.18 16.22 4.66
N ASP A 101 3.53 15.55 3.57
CA ASP A 101 3.85 14.14 3.57
C ASP A 101 5.16 13.89 4.36
N ILE A 102 6.17 14.75 4.23
CA ILE A 102 7.39 14.73 5.09
C ILE A 102 7.04 14.97 6.57
N SER A 103 6.14 15.92 6.87
CA SER A 103 5.74 16.16 8.26
C SER A 103 5.00 14.95 8.85
N SER A 104 4.19 14.26 8.05
CA SER A 104 3.48 13.06 8.44
C SER A 104 4.44 11.88 8.64
N SER A 105 5.49 11.75 7.82
CA SER A 105 6.49 10.70 7.96
C SER A 105 7.37 10.89 9.20
N LEU A 106 7.71 12.14 9.55
CA LEU A 106 8.40 12.46 10.81
C LEU A 106 7.54 12.13 12.03
N PHE A 107 6.26 12.52 12.00
CA PHE A 107 5.32 12.19 13.07
C PHE A 107 5.19 10.67 13.26
N TRP A 108 5.12 9.93 12.15
CA TRP A 108 5.07 8.48 12.20
C TRP A 108 6.36 7.85 12.71
N PHE A 109 7.51 8.34 12.27
CA PHE A 109 8.81 7.86 12.73
C PHE A 109 8.96 8.01 14.25
N ILE A 110 8.47 9.11 14.81
CA ILE A 110 8.40 9.34 16.26
C ILE A 110 7.38 8.39 16.91
N SER A 111 6.23 8.18 16.29
CA SER A 111 5.18 7.28 16.80
C SER A 111 5.62 5.81 16.81
N CYS A 112 6.52 5.41 15.91
CA CYS A 112 7.12 4.07 15.89
C CYS A 112 8.15 3.85 17.00
N GLN A 113 8.55 4.90 17.72
CA GLN A 113 9.47 4.78 18.83
C GLN A 113 8.76 4.17 20.04
N THR A 114 9.36 3.16 20.63
CA THR A 114 8.80 2.40 21.76
C THR A 114 9.70 2.57 22.98
N TRP A 115 9.28 2.07 24.15
CA TRP A 115 10.15 2.01 25.34
C TRP A 115 11.50 1.34 25.05
N TYR A 116 11.53 0.41 24.10
CA TYR A 116 12.76 -0.22 23.66
C TYR A 116 13.74 0.78 23.02
N THR A 117 13.26 1.73 22.22
CA THR A 117 14.15 2.73 21.57
C THR A 117 14.72 3.70 22.60
N LEU A 118 13.95 4.03 23.63
CA LEU A 118 14.42 4.80 24.78
C LEU A 118 15.57 4.06 25.48
N HIS A 119 15.42 2.76 25.75
CA HIS A 119 16.50 1.98 26.36
C HIS A 119 17.76 1.93 25.48
N CYS A 120 17.62 1.70 24.18
CA CYS A 120 18.76 1.68 23.25
C CYS A 120 19.44 3.05 23.16
N THR A 121 18.66 4.14 23.19
CA THR A 121 19.17 5.52 23.22
C THR A 121 19.97 5.78 24.51
N LEU A 122 19.48 5.34 25.68
CA LEU A 122 20.20 5.48 26.95
C LEU A 122 21.54 4.72 26.95
N ILE A 123 21.56 3.50 26.40
CA ILE A 123 22.80 2.72 26.24
C ILE A 123 23.75 3.44 25.28
N THR A 124 23.25 3.97 24.17
CA THR A 124 24.04 4.71 23.18
C THR A 124 24.64 5.99 23.77
N ILE A 125 23.86 6.75 24.54
CA ILE A 125 24.33 7.93 25.26
C ILE A 125 25.43 7.54 26.25
N THR A 126 25.20 6.47 27.04
CA THR A 126 26.16 6.00 28.04
C THR A 126 27.46 5.56 27.37
N SER A 127 27.38 4.78 26.29
CA SER A 127 28.53 4.32 25.52
C SER A 127 29.28 5.49 24.87
N THR A 128 28.58 6.36 24.16
CA THR A 128 29.18 7.52 23.48
C THR A 128 29.90 8.43 24.48
N THR A 129 29.26 8.76 25.60
CA THR A 129 29.87 9.61 26.63
C THR A 129 31.05 8.92 27.32
N PHE A 130 30.94 7.64 27.65
CA PHE A 130 32.02 6.86 28.26
C PHE A 130 33.29 6.87 27.40
N PHE A 131 33.20 6.56 26.10
CA PHE A 131 34.35 6.56 25.20
C PHE A 131 34.84 7.96 24.80
N SER A 132 33.97 8.97 24.90
CA SER A 132 34.32 10.39 24.69
C SER A 132 35.19 10.99 25.81
N PHE A 133 34.99 10.50 27.04
CA PHE A 133 35.66 11.02 28.25
C PHE A 133 36.73 10.07 28.82
N ILE A 134 36.83 8.83 28.33
CA ILE A 134 37.99 7.98 28.59
C ILE A 134 39.22 8.60 27.93
N THR A 135 40.35 8.54 28.64
CA THR A 135 41.61 9.19 28.31
C THR A 135 41.95 9.07 26.81
N PRO A 136 42.22 10.19 26.10
CA PRO A 136 42.32 10.25 24.64
C PRO A 136 43.48 9.45 24.04
N SER A 137 44.40 8.94 24.87
CA SER A 137 45.56 8.14 24.48
C SER A 137 45.36 6.63 24.65
N SER A 138 44.15 6.16 24.97
CA SER A 138 43.88 4.72 25.08
C SER A 138 43.73 4.07 23.69
N PRO A 139 44.19 2.83 23.49
CA PRO A 139 43.94 2.05 22.26
C PRO A 139 42.46 1.69 22.06
N ALA A 140 41.58 2.16 22.95
CA ALA A 140 40.15 1.93 22.90
C ALA A 140 39.42 2.88 21.94
N ILE A 141 40.11 3.84 21.33
CA ILE A 141 39.58 4.70 20.27
C ILE A 141 40.03 4.12 18.93
N ALA A 142 39.08 3.66 18.13
CA ALA A 142 39.35 2.93 16.90
C ALA A 142 38.54 3.47 15.74
N ASP A 143 39.18 3.56 14.57
CA ASP A 143 38.49 3.76 13.30
C ASP A 143 37.86 2.42 12.88
N LEU A 144 36.55 2.41 12.68
CA LEU A 144 35.79 1.22 12.31
C LEU A 144 35.28 1.37 10.88
N GLU A 145 35.44 0.30 10.09
CA GLU A 145 34.94 0.30 8.72
C GLU A 145 33.40 0.16 8.68
N TRP A 146 32.74 1.24 8.30
CA TRP A 146 31.28 1.30 8.14
C TRP A 146 30.71 0.27 7.16
N THR A 147 31.49 -0.13 6.15
CA THR A 147 31.07 -1.10 5.13
C THR A 147 30.72 -2.44 5.78
N LEU A 148 31.64 -3.00 6.58
CA LEU A 148 31.46 -4.29 7.25
C LEU A 148 30.21 -4.28 8.15
N ILE A 149 30.01 -3.16 8.83
CA ILE A 149 28.91 -2.91 9.74
C ILE A 149 27.56 -2.91 9.00
N CYS A 150 27.47 -2.16 7.91
CA CYS A 150 26.26 -2.08 7.10
C CYS A 150 25.88 -3.47 6.56
N PHE A 151 26.86 -4.27 6.16
CA PHE A 151 26.62 -5.64 5.69
C PHE A 151 26.21 -6.62 6.79
N VAL A 152 26.82 -6.54 7.98
CA VAL A 152 26.52 -7.48 9.07
C VAL A 152 25.19 -7.14 9.76
N VAL A 153 24.81 -5.87 9.80
CA VAL A 153 23.69 -5.39 10.61
C VAL A 153 22.50 -4.95 9.75
N VAL A 154 22.70 -3.99 8.86
CA VAL A 154 21.60 -3.35 8.14
C VAL A 154 21.01 -4.32 7.11
N LEU A 155 21.86 -5.07 6.40
CA LEU A 155 21.40 -6.01 5.38
C LEU A 155 20.47 -7.10 5.94
N PRO A 156 20.78 -7.81 7.05
CA PRO A 156 19.84 -8.75 7.65
C PRO A 156 18.51 -8.10 8.09
N LEU A 157 18.55 -6.89 8.67
CA LEU A 157 17.34 -6.18 9.11
C LEU A 157 16.43 -5.80 7.92
N VAL A 158 17.02 -5.30 6.83
CA VAL A 158 16.29 -5.04 5.59
C VAL A 158 15.72 -6.33 5.01
N GLY A 159 16.51 -7.41 5.01
CA GLY A 159 16.05 -8.74 4.59
C GLY A 159 14.84 -9.23 5.39
N PHE A 160 14.85 -9.07 6.71
CA PHE A 160 13.70 -9.42 7.55
C PHE A 160 12.46 -8.59 7.24
N THR A 161 12.65 -7.30 7.00
CA THR A 161 11.56 -6.40 6.57
C THR A 161 10.95 -6.89 5.25
N PHE A 162 11.79 -7.28 4.28
CA PHE A 162 11.34 -7.82 3.00
C PHE A 162 10.53 -9.11 3.16
N PHE A 163 11.00 -10.05 3.99
CA PHE A 163 10.25 -11.29 4.26
C PHE A 163 8.90 -11.03 4.95
N ALA A 164 8.86 -10.09 5.90
CA ALA A 164 7.62 -9.69 6.57
C ALA A 164 6.63 -9.09 5.58
N TYR A 165 7.10 -8.20 4.70
CA TYR A 165 6.32 -7.59 3.63
C TYR A 165 5.80 -8.63 2.61
N ALA A 166 6.65 -9.54 2.15
CA ALA A 166 6.26 -10.60 1.21
C ALA A 166 5.16 -11.50 1.78
N ARG A 167 5.23 -11.82 3.07
CA ARG A 167 4.18 -12.58 3.76
C ARG A 167 2.86 -11.81 3.84
N ARG A 168 2.91 -10.51 4.15
CA ARG A 168 1.72 -9.65 4.14
C ARG A 168 1.05 -9.64 2.75
N ASN A 169 1.83 -9.49 1.69
CA ASN A 169 1.29 -9.49 0.33
C ASN A 169 0.65 -10.83 -0.03
N ARG A 170 1.31 -11.95 0.30
CA ARG A 170 0.70 -13.28 0.12
C ARG A 170 -0.64 -13.41 0.87
N CYS A 171 -0.73 -12.83 2.07
CA CYS A 171 -1.99 -12.82 2.83
C CYS A 171 -3.09 -12.01 2.12
N LEU A 172 -2.75 -10.87 1.52
CA LEU A 172 -3.70 -10.07 0.72
C LEU A 172 -4.15 -10.84 -0.53
N ASP A 173 -3.23 -11.55 -1.20
CA ASP A 173 -3.55 -12.38 -2.36
C ASP A 173 -4.49 -13.55 -2.01
N ASP A 174 -4.25 -14.22 -0.89
CA ASP A 174 -5.12 -15.29 -0.39
C ASP A 174 -6.50 -14.72 0.03
N LEU A 175 -6.54 -13.55 0.67
CA LEU A 175 -7.77 -12.89 1.10
C LEU A 175 -8.62 -12.41 -0.09
N ALA A 176 -7.99 -11.86 -1.13
CA ALA A 176 -8.66 -11.47 -2.36
C ALA A 176 -9.33 -12.68 -3.04
N GLN A 177 -8.67 -13.83 -3.06
CA GLN A 177 -9.25 -15.06 -3.59
C GLN A 177 -10.42 -15.58 -2.74
N VAL A 178 -10.33 -15.48 -1.41
CA VAL A 178 -11.45 -15.84 -0.51
C VAL A 178 -12.67 -14.96 -0.79
N LYS A 179 -12.48 -13.64 -0.85
CA LYS A 179 -13.56 -12.69 -1.19
C LYS A 179 -14.21 -13.03 -2.52
N LEU A 180 -13.41 -13.23 -3.56
CA LEU A 180 -13.91 -13.54 -4.89
C LEU A 180 -14.72 -14.85 -4.90
N LEU A 181 -14.23 -15.89 -4.23
CA LEU A 181 -14.95 -17.16 -4.13
C LEU A 181 -16.26 -17.03 -3.33
N MET A 182 -16.26 -16.27 -2.25
CA MET A 182 -17.48 -16.01 -1.47
C MET A 182 -18.52 -15.25 -2.31
N ILE A 183 -18.11 -14.22 -3.04
CA ILE A 183 -19.01 -13.46 -3.93
C ILE A 183 -19.52 -14.34 -5.08
N ASP A 184 -18.66 -15.13 -5.72
CA ASP A 184 -19.06 -16.08 -6.78
C ASP A 184 -20.08 -17.10 -6.25
N MET A 185 -19.91 -17.60 -5.02
CA MET A 185 -20.87 -18.50 -4.38
C MET A 185 -22.20 -17.81 -4.06
N ILE A 186 -22.19 -16.57 -3.54
CA ILE A 186 -23.41 -15.80 -3.27
C ILE A 186 -24.20 -15.55 -4.56
N VAL A 187 -23.52 -15.13 -5.64
CA VAL A 187 -24.16 -14.86 -6.93
C VAL A 187 -24.67 -16.13 -7.58
N ALA A 188 -23.96 -17.25 -7.43
CA ALA A 188 -24.40 -18.54 -7.95
C ALA A 188 -25.60 -19.11 -7.18
N HIS A 189 -25.62 -18.97 -5.85
CA HIS A 189 -26.57 -19.64 -4.97
C HIS A 189 -27.00 -18.78 -3.77
N GLU A 190 -28.12 -18.07 -3.91
CA GLU A 190 -28.71 -17.25 -2.86
C GLU A 190 -29.08 -18.05 -1.58
N SER A 191 -29.38 -19.35 -1.73
CA SER A 191 -29.69 -20.24 -0.59
C SER A 191 -28.52 -20.47 0.37
N GLU A 192 -27.29 -20.13 -0.05
CA GLU A 192 -26.07 -20.36 0.74
C GLU A 192 -25.64 -19.11 1.55
N ASN A 193 -26.36 -18.00 1.43
CA ASN A 193 -26.02 -16.71 2.01
C ASN A 193 -25.78 -16.75 3.53
N ASP A 194 -26.63 -17.45 4.28
CA ASP A 194 -26.48 -17.60 5.75
C ASP A 194 -25.18 -18.32 6.12
N THR A 195 -24.78 -19.31 5.31
CA THR A 195 -23.55 -20.07 5.55
C THR A 195 -22.32 -19.21 5.26
N ILE A 196 -22.38 -18.40 4.20
CA ILE A 196 -21.31 -17.47 3.82
C ILE A 196 -21.18 -16.34 4.84
N TYR A 197 -22.30 -15.85 5.38
CA TYR A 197 -22.32 -14.91 6.50
C TYR A 197 -21.61 -15.50 7.74
N ASN A 198 -21.95 -16.74 8.13
CA ASN A 198 -21.30 -17.42 9.26
C ASN A 198 -19.79 -17.61 9.05
N ILE A 199 -19.35 -17.91 7.82
CA ILE A 199 -17.91 -17.95 7.48
C ILE A 199 -17.28 -16.58 7.68
N SER A 200 -17.92 -15.50 7.19
CA SER A 200 -17.40 -14.14 7.34
C SER A 200 -17.27 -13.71 8.82
N ASP A 201 -18.24 -14.06 9.65
CA ASP A 201 -18.23 -13.77 11.09
C ASP A 201 -17.19 -14.60 11.86
N ALA A 202 -17.04 -15.87 11.48
CA ALA A 202 -15.98 -16.73 11.99
C ALA A 202 -14.58 -16.22 11.63
N MET A 203 -14.40 -15.68 10.42
CA MET A 203 -13.17 -15.01 10.02
C MET A 203 -12.92 -13.78 10.89
N ARG A 204 -13.90 -12.89 11.03
CA ARG A 204 -13.78 -11.70 11.89
C ARG A 204 -13.33 -12.07 13.30
N SER A 205 -14.11 -12.92 13.98
CA SER A 205 -13.83 -13.30 15.37
C SER A 205 -12.46 -13.97 15.57
N TYR A 206 -12.03 -14.83 14.64
CA TYR A 206 -10.76 -15.53 14.75
C TYR A 206 -9.55 -14.65 14.40
N PHE A 207 -9.66 -13.77 13.41
CA PHE A 207 -8.52 -13.00 12.92
C PHE A 207 -8.33 -11.62 13.58
N LEU A 208 -9.39 -10.95 14.06
CA LEU A 208 -9.31 -9.63 14.74
C LEU A 208 -8.44 -9.58 16.03
N PRO A 209 -8.34 -10.62 16.88
CA PRO A 209 -7.44 -10.56 18.02
C PRO A 209 -5.97 -10.77 17.60
N ALA A 210 -5.12 -9.79 17.90
CA ALA A 210 -3.67 -9.93 17.78
C ALA A 210 -3.16 -11.09 18.64
N ARG A 211 -2.24 -11.91 18.11
CA ARG A 211 -1.78 -13.12 18.81
C ARG A 211 -0.74 -12.81 19.89
N PHE A 212 -0.73 -13.65 20.92
CA PHE A 212 0.22 -13.57 22.04
C PHE A 212 1.68 -13.50 21.59
N TYR A 213 2.07 -14.25 20.55
CA TYR A 213 3.45 -14.29 20.04
C TYR A 213 3.91 -12.98 19.38
N SER A 214 2.99 -12.19 18.84
CA SER A 214 3.30 -10.88 18.26
C SER A 214 3.65 -9.90 19.38
N ARG A 215 2.89 -9.96 20.49
CA ARG A 215 2.93 -8.96 21.57
C ARG A 215 3.89 -9.28 22.72
N TYR A 216 4.04 -10.55 23.10
CA TYR A 216 4.78 -10.93 24.31
C TYR A 216 5.82 -12.02 24.07
N TYR A 217 6.91 -11.91 24.82
CA TYR A 217 7.97 -12.90 24.83
C TYR A 217 7.53 -14.14 25.64
N PRO A 218 7.59 -15.37 25.11
CA PRO A 218 6.97 -16.55 25.71
C PRO A 218 7.76 -17.16 26.89
N TYR A 219 8.18 -16.37 27.88
CA TYR A 219 8.85 -16.89 29.08
C TYR A 219 7.91 -17.07 30.28
N ILE A 220 6.87 -16.24 30.42
CA ILE A 220 5.94 -16.28 31.56
C ILE A 220 4.57 -16.78 31.09
N ASN A 221 4.02 -17.79 31.78
CA ASN A 221 2.69 -18.37 31.50
C ASN A 221 2.46 -18.82 30.04
N PHE A 222 3.52 -19.17 29.31
CA PHE A 222 3.40 -19.52 27.90
C PHE A 222 2.50 -20.74 27.69
N ARG A 223 2.57 -21.76 28.55
CA ARG A 223 1.80 -23.00 28.41
C ARG A 223 0.28 -22.77 28.39
N SER A 224 -0.24 -21.94 29.29
CA SER A 224 -1.69 -21.63 29.31
C SER A 224 -2.09 -20.82 28.08
N ALA A 225 -1.28 -19.84 27.67
CA ALA A 225 -1.52 -19.08 26.43
C ALA A 225 -1.48 -19.98 25.18
N MET A 226 -0.55 -20.95 25.10
CA MET A 226 -0.48 -21.90 23.97
C MET A 226 -1.73 -22.77 23.90
N ILE A 227 -2.18 -23.26 25.05
CA ILE A 227 -3.39 -24.10 25.12
C ILE A 227 -4.61 -23.29 24.67
N GLN A 228 -4.75 -22.05 25.11
CA GLN A 228 -5.86 -21.19 24.65
C GLN A 228 -5.82 -20.96 23.14
N ILE A 229 -4.65 -20.69 22.55
CA ILE A 229 -4.52 -20.52 21.10
C ILE A 229 -4.89 -21.80 20.35
N ALA A 230 -4.45 -22.97 20.84
CA ALA A 230 -4.81 -24.25 20.24
C ALA A 230 -6.32 -24.53 20.34
N LEU A 231 -6.95 -24.17 21.46
CA LEU A 231 -8.41 -24.27 21.64
C LEU A 231 -9.16 -23.33 20.70
N ASP A 232 -8.70 -22.08 20.54
CA ASP A 232 -9.29 -21.11 19.61
C ASP A 232 -9.17 -21.60 18.16
N ARG A 233 -8.02 -22.15 17.77
CA ARG A 233 -7.85 -22.81 16.46
C ARG A 233 -8.84 -23.93 16.29
N ALA A 234 -8.92 -24.85 17.25
CA ALA A 234 -9.80 -26.00 17.17
C ALA A 234 -11.27 -25.57 17.02
N ARG A 235 -11.71 -24.55 17.76
CA ARG A 235 -13.06 -23.96 17.66
C ARG A 235 -13.30 -23.36 16.27
N TYR A 236 -12.39 -22.52 15.80
CA TYR A 236 -12.48 -21.90 14.47
C TYR A 236 -12.52 -22.96 13.36
N THR A 237 -11.58 -23.89 13.36
CA THR A 237 -11.51 -24.96 12.36
C THR A 237 -12.75 -25.84 12.41
N SER A 238 -13.28 -26.17 13.60
CA SER A 238 -14.52 -26.93 13.72
C SER A 238 -15.72 -26.17 13.15
N HIS A 239 -15.83 -24.87 13.44
CA HIS A 239 -16.91 -24.03 12.95
C HIS A 239 -16.87 -23.85 11.42
N ILE A 240 -15.69 -23.55 10.87
CA ILE A 240 -15.49 -23.45 9.42
C ILE A 240 -15.79 -24.79 8.72
N ARG A 241 -15.34 -25.93 9.27
CA ARG A 241 -15.67 -27.25 8.71
C ARG A 241 -17.18 -27.52 8.67
N ALA A 242 -17.92 -27.11 9.70
CA ALA A 242 -19.38 -27.26 9.71
C ALA A 242 -20.04 -26.41 8.60
N CYS A 243 -19.57 -25.18 8.39
CA CYS A 243 -20.05 -24.32 7.30
C CYS A 243 -19.72 -24.91 5.92
N LEU A 244 -18.47 -25.34 5.71
CA LEU A 244 -18.04 -25.97 4.44
C LEU A 244 -18.79 -27.27 4.15
N HIS A 245 -19.07 -28.07 5.18
CA HIS A 245 -19.91 -29.26 5.05
C HIS A 245 -21.33 -28.89 4.60
N SER A 246 -21.90 -27.83 5.17
CA SER A 246 -23.23 -27.33 4.78
C SER A 246 -23.26 -26.85 3.33
N LEU A 247 -22.23 -26.12 2.87
CA LEU A 247 -22.07 -25.76 1.44
C LEU A 247 -21.95 -26.99 0.55
N THR A 248 -21.21 -28.01 0.98
CA THR A 248 -21.05 -29.26 0.21
C THR A 248 -22.38 -30.03 0.11
N LEU A 249 -23.20 -30.01 1.15
CA LEU A 249 -24.53 -30.62 1.13
C LEU A 249 -25.50 -29.84 0.22
N ALA A 250 -25.46 -28.50 0.27
CA ALA A 250 -26.22 -27.64 -0.63
C ALA A 250 -25.83 -27.88 -2.09
N ALA A 251 -24.54 -28.02 -2.39
CA ALA A 251 -24.06 -28.40 -3.72
C ALA A 251 -24.64 -29.75 -4.20
N ARG A 252 -24.77 -30.74 -3.30
CA ARG A 252 -25.32 -32.07 -3.65
C ARG A 252 -26.82 -32.04 -3.94
N SER A 253 -27.60 -31.19 -3.27
CA SER A 253 -29.04 -31.11 -3.51
C SER A 253 -29.35 -30.60 -4.93
N LEU A 254 -28.53 -29.68 -5.46
CA LEU A 254 -28.60 -29.19 -6.85
C LEU A 254 -28.39 -30.31 -7.88
N GLY A 255 -27.57 -31.30 -7.53
CA GLY A 255 -27.20 -32.46 -8.35
C GLY A 255 -28.36 -33.39 -8.75
N THR A 256 -29.54 -33.23 -8.16
CA THR A 256 -30.70 -34.11 -8.35
C THR A 256 -31.61 -33.72 -9.51
N SER A 257 -31.34 -32.57 -10.17
CA SER A 257 -32.19 -31.97 -11.19
C SER A 257 -31.47 -31.76 -12.53
N GLY A 258 -31.52 -32.77 -13.42
CA GLY A 258 -31.18 -32.62 -14.85
C GLY A 258 -29.83 -33.20 -15.31
N ALA A 259 -29.61 -33.22 -16.63
CA ALA A 259 -28.46 -33.88 -17.27
C ALA A 259 -27.12 -33.13 -17.10
N LEU A 260 -27.13 -31.82 -16.82
CA LEU A 260 -25.93 -31.01 -16.54
C LEU A 260 -25.50 -31.03 -15.07
N ALA A 261 -26.28 -31.68 -14.22
CA ALA A 261 -26.13 -31.68 -12.77
C ALA A 261 -24.75 -32.17 -12.26
N PRO A 262 -24.10 -33.24 -12.78
CA PRO A 262 -22.84 -33.71 -12.22
C PRO A 262 -21.67 -32.75 -12.45
N ALA A 263 -21.67 -32.01 -13.57
CA ALA A 263 -20.61 -31.06 -13.88
C ALA A 263 -20.67 -29.82 -12.97
N LEU A 264 -21.88 -29.30 -12.72
CA LEU A 264 -22.11 -28.15 -11.82
C LEU A 264 -21.78 -28.52 -10.36
N VAL A 265 -22.14 -29.73 -9.92
CA VAL A 265 -21.77 -30.23 -8.59
C VAL A 265 -20.25 -30.32 -8.43
N ALA A 266 -19.55 -30.84 -9.44
CA ALA A 266 -18.09 -30.93 -9.41
C ALA A 266 -17.44 -29.55 -9.33
N GLN A 267 -17.93 -28.58 -10.12
CA GLN A 267 -17.44 -27.20 -10.08
C GLN A 267 -17.66 -26.55 -8.72
N GLN A 268 -18.85 -26.74 -8.11
CA GLN A 268 -19.13 -26.18 -6.78
C GLN A 268 -18.27 -26.85 -5.70
N GLN A 269 -18.05 -28.16 -5.78
CA GLN A 269 -17.13 -28.85 -4.86
C GLN A 269 -15.70 -28.36 -5.00
N GLU A 270 -15.21 -28.08 -6.22
CA GLU A 270 -13.89 -27.50 -6.44
C GLU A 270 -13.78 -26.10 -5.81
N ARG A 271 -14.80 -25.26 -5.97
CA ARG A 271 -14.86 -23.93 -5.33
C ARG A 271 -14.82 -24.04 -3.81
N VAL A 272 -15.62 -24.92 -3.21
CA VAL A 272 -15.66 -25.15 -1.75
C VAL A 272 -14.32 -25.69 -1.24
N ALA A 273 -13.70 -26.63 -1.97
CA ALA A 273 -12.38 -27.16 -1.63
C ALA A 273 -11.29 -26.08 -1.70
N LYS A 274 -11.35 -25.21 -2.71
CA LYS A 274 -10.42 -24.07 -2.85
C LYS A 274 -10.62 -23.04 -1.74
N LEU A 275 -11.86 -22.73 -1.37
CA LEU A 275 -12.18 -21.87 -0.23
C LEU A 275 -11.62 -22.46 1.07
N ALA A 276 -11.80 -23.76 1.32
CA ALA A 276 -11.26 -24.45 2.48
C ALA A 276 -9.74 -24.37 2.56
N LEU A 277 -9.05 -24.59 1.43
CA LEU A 277 -7.59 -24.47 1.33
C LEU A 277 -7.11 -23.05 1.66
N LEU A 278 -7.78 -22.02 1.14
CA LEU A 278 -7.40 -20.63 1.36
C LEU A 278 -7.64 -20.20 2.81
N LEU A 279 -8.76 -20.61 3.42
CA LEU A 279 -9.03 -20.36 4.84
C LEU A 279 -7.98 -21.01 5.76
N GLU A 280 -7.53 -22.22 5.43
CA GLU A 280 -6.45 -22.88 6.17
C GLU A 280 -5.09 -22.20 5.93
N ARG A 281 -4.82 -21.68 4.72
CA ARG A 281 -3.62 -20.88 4.43
C ARG A 281 -3.60 -19.59 5.25
N LEU A 282 -4.71 -18.86 5.29
CA LEU A 282 -4.85 -17.65 6.11
C LEU A 282 -4.67 -17.96 7.60
N ALA A 283 -5.27 -19.05 8.10
CA ALA A 283 -5.06 -19.50 9.48
C ALA A 283 -3.60 -19.86 9.75
N ASN A 284 -2.93 -20.54 8.81
CA ASN A 284 -1.51 -20.85 8.91
C ASN A 284 -0.64 -19.59 8.89
N VAL A 285 -0.99 -18.54 8.13
CA VAL A 285 -0.28 -17.26 8.17
C VAL A 285 -0.46 -16.57 9.53
N LYS A 286 -1.67 -16.59 10.10
CA LYS A 286 -1.95 -16.04 11.44
C LYS A 286 -1.19 -16.79 12.54
N GLU A 287 -1.11 -18.11 12.43
CA GLU A 287 -0.46 -18.97 13.42
C GLU A 287 1.01 -19.20 13.16
N PHE A 288 1.51 -18.73 12.01
CA PHE A 288 2.91 -18.86 11.67
C PHE A 288 3.74 -18.20 12.76
N ARG A 289 4.49 -19.03 13.47
CA ARG A 289 5.44 -18.57 14.46
C ARG A 289 6.63 -18.02 13.68
N THR A 290 6.76 -16.70 13.62
CA THR A 290 8.04 -16.11 13.29
C THR A 290 9.13 -16.74 14.14
N PRO A 291 10.34 -16.94 13.59
CA PRO A 291 11.43 -17.48 14.36
C PRO A 291 11.77 -16.50 15.50
N GLN A 292 11.25 -16.78 16.70
CA GLN A 292 11.49 -15.99 17.91
C GLN A 292 12.99 -15.83 18.21
N GLY A 293 13.80 -16.80 17.74
CA GLY A 293 15.26 -16.69 17.71
C GLY A 293 15.74 -15.47 16.95
N VAL A 294 15.27 -15.25 15.72
CA VAL A 294 15.65 -14.07 14.93
C VAL A 294 15.24 -12.79 15.64
N ARG A 295 14.01 -12.71 16.13
CA ARG A 295 13.50 -11.51 16.84
C ARG A 295 14.36 -11.12 18.03
N SER A 296 14.77 -12.10 18.84
CA SER A 296 15.59 -11.81 20.02
C SER A 296 17.06 -11.61 19.71
N MET A 297 17.59 -12.29 18.69
CA MET A 297 18.92 -11.98 18.16
C MET A 297 18.95 -10.55 17.65
N SER A 298 18.03 -10.13 16.78
CA SER A 298 17.95 -8.75 16.28
C SER A 298 17.85 -7.73 17.40
N ARG A 299 17.05 -8.00 18.45
CA ARG A 299 16.95 -7.12 19.61
C ARG A 299 18.25 -7.04 20.42
N LEU A 300 18.98 -8.14 20.57
CA LEU A 300 20.27 -8.15 21.26
C LEU A 300 21.33 -7.38 20.47
N TYR A 301 21.39 -7.60 19.16
CA TYR A 301 22.32 -6.91 18.27
C TYR A 301 22.09 -5.40 18.29
N VAL A 302 20.84 -4.98 18.09
CA VAL A 302 20.48 -3.56 18.04
C VAL A 302 20.60 -2.90 19.42
N ALA A 303 20.09 -3.49 20.50
CA ALA A 303 20.09 -2.80 21.80
C ALA A 303 21.44 -2.80 22.51
N LEU A 304 22.23 -3.85 22.37
CA LEU A 304 23.38 -4.08 23.25
C LEU A 304 24.69 -4.13 22.48
N ILE A 305 24.78 -4.95 21.44
CA ILE A 305 26.04 -5.17 20.74
C ILE A 305 26.47 -3.89 20.01
N ILE A 306 25.55 -3.25 19.28
CA ILE A 306 25.87 -2.10 18.45
C ILE A 306 26.20 -0.86 19.29
N PRO A 307 25.34 -0.37 20.20
CA PRO A 307 25.67 0.78 21.02
C PRO A 307 27.01 0.67 21.75
N ILE A 308 27.34 -0.52 22.28
CA ILE A 308 28.59 -0.76 23.01
C ILE A 308 29.80 -0.84 22.06
N PHE A 309 29.69 -1.61 20.97
CA PHE A 309 30.81 -1.81 20.04
C PHE A 309 31.14 -0.54 19.23
N PHE A 310 30.16 0.35 19.02
CA PHE A 310 30.35 1.62 18.31
C PHE A 310 30.80 2.78 19.19
N GLY A 311 30.79 2.61 20.51
CA GLY A 311 31.31 3.62 21.44
C GLY A 311 32.72 4.13 21.07
N PRO A 312 33.71 3.22 20.84
CA PRO A 312 35.05 3.57 20.35
C PRO A 312 35.06 4.46 19.11
N TYR A 313 34.21 4.16 18.14
CA TYR A 313 34.11 4.88 16.88
C TYR A 313 33.62 6.32 17.12
N TRP A 314 32.63 6.52 17.99
CA TRP A 314 32.14 7.86 18.32
C TRP A 314 33.21 8.70 19.05
N GLY A 315 34.03 8.07 19.89
CA GLY A 315 35.21 8.72 20.48
C GLY A 315 36.22 9.17 19.42
N TRP A 316 36.43 8.37 18.36
CA TRP A 316 37.30 8.73 17.24
C TRP A 316 36.73 9.92 16.43
N VAL A 317 35.42 9.92 16.16
CA VAL A 317 34.73 11.04 15.47
C VAL A 317 34.85 12.34 16.25
N GLN A 318 34.73 12.30 17.57
CA GLN A 318 34.91 13.48 18.42
C GLN A 318 36.30 14.10 18.25
N GLN A 319 37.36 13.28 18.23
CA GLN A 319 38.73 13.77 18.09
C GLN A 319 38.98 14.47 16.74
N ARG A 320 38.23 14.09 15.70
CA ARG A 320 38.35 14.65 14.35
C ARG A 320 37.50 15.90 14.14
N ILE A 321 36.30 15.93 14.72
CA ILE A 321 35.30 16.98 14.47
C ILE A 321 35.00 17.73 15.77
N ASN A 322 34.07 17.22 16.58
CA ASN A 322 33.73 17.71 17.90
C ASN A 322 32.81 16.70 18.62
N TYR A 323 32.66 16.89 19.94
CA TYR A 323 31.79 16.04 20.76
C TYR A 323 30.31 16.16 20.39
N GLY A 324 29.80 17.37 20.18
CA GLY A 324 28.38 17.61 19.92
C GLY A 324 27.87 16.85 18.68
N PHE A 325 28.66 16.88 17.60
CA PHE A 325 28.38 16.14 16.38
C PHE A 325 28.36 14.64 16.63
N ALA A 326 29.38 14.08 17.29
CA ALA A 326 29.43 12.65 17.61
C ALA A 326 28.23 12.20 18.48
N PHE A 327 27.85 13.03 19.46
CA PHE A 327 26.72 12.76 20.36
C PHE A 327 25.36 12.75 19.65
N PHE A 328 25.04 13.79 18.88
CA PHE A 328 23.76 13.86 18.19
C PHE A 328 23.68 12.86 17.03
N PHE A 329 24.80 12.65 16.34
CA PHE A 329 24.85 11.73 15.21
C PHE A 329 24.74 10.26 15.66
N SER A 330 25.29 9.88 16.82
CA SER A 330 25.12 8.54 17.36
C SER A 330 23.66 8.22 17.71
N ILE A 331 22.95 9.18 18.33
CA ILE A 331 21.51 9.06 18.62
C ILE A 331 20.70 8.94 17.32
N MET A 332 20.99 9.77 16.33
CA MET A 332 20.28 9.75 15.04
C MET A 332 20.46 8.41 14.32
N MET A 333 21.69 7.87 14.27
CA MET A 333 21.97 6.57 13.67
C MET A 333 21.28 5.43 14.41
N GLU A 334 21.27 5.47 15.73
CA GLU A 334 20.56 4.48 16.54
C GLU A 334 19.06 4.51 16.27
N TRP A 335 18.46 5.70 16.22
CA TRP A 335 17.03 5.86 15.91
C TRP A 335 16.68 5.34 14.52
N ALA A 336 17.56 5.55 13.53
CA ALA A 336 17.37 4.99 12.19
C ALA A 336 17.38 3.46 12.22
N LEU A 337 18.34 2.84 12.92
CA LEU A 337 18.48 1.40 13.01
C LEU A 337 17.32 0.73 13.76
N VAL A 338 16.99 1.26 14.94
CA VAL A 338 15.87 0.76 15.75
C VAL A 338 14.54 1.02 15.05
N GLY A 339 14.42 2.13 14.32
CA GLY A 339 13.28 2.43 13.46
C GLY A 339 13.03 1.30 12.46
N VAL A 340 14.05 0.88 11.69
CA VAL A 340 13.93 -0.24 10.75
C VAL A 340 13.50 -1.53 11.46
N LEU A 341 14.08 -1.84 12.63
CA LEU A 341 13.69 -3.01 13.41
C LEU A 341 12.21 -2.94 13.85
N ASN A 342 11.75 -1.79 14.33
CA ASN A 342 10.36 -1.61 14.76
C ASN A 342 9.39 -1.75 13.58
N VAL A 343 9.77 -1.29 12.38
CA VAL A 343 8.98 -1.52 11.16
C VAL A 343 8.90 -3.02 10.83
N SER A 344 10.02 -3.75 10.91
CA SER A 344 10.00 -5.20 10.70
C SER A 344 9.09 -5.92 11.70
N LEU A 345 9.07 -5.44 12.96
CA LEU A 345 8.20 -5.98 14.01
C LEU A 345 6.72 -5.61 13.81
N ALA A 346 6.42 -4.41 13.31
CA ALA A 346 5.06 -4.00 13.00
C ALA A 346 4.45 -4.81 11.84
N LEU A 347 5.28 -5.20 10.86
CA LEU A 347 4.89 -6.07 9.74
C LEU A 347 4.87 -7.57 10.13
N GLU A 348 5.17 -7.89 11.40
CA GLU A 348 5.33 -9.27 11.88
C GLU A 348 3.98 -10.02 12.03
N ASP A 349 2.88 -9.33 12.28
CA ASP A 349 1.54 -9.91 12.28
C ASP A 349 0.68 -9.13 11.28
N PRO A 350 0.31 -9.73 10.13
CA PRO A 350 -0.47 -9.02 9.11
C PRO A 350 -1.89 -8.68 9.60
N PHE A 351 -2.38 -9.30 10.68
CA PHE A 351 -3.73 -9.07 11.21
C PHE A 351 -3.73 -8.19 12.48
N ASP A 352 -2.60 -7.58 12.82
CA ASP A 352 -2.55 -6.64 13.95
C ASP A 352 -3.19 -5.30 13.56
N ASN A 353 -4.37 -5.01 14.10
CA ASN A 353 -5.10 -3.77 13.87
C ASN A 353 -4.47 -2.55 14.55
N LEU A 354 -3.39 -2.74 15.33
CA LEU A 354 -2.62 -1.66 15.92
C LEU A 354 -1.56 -1.09 14.95
N GLY A 355 -1.14 -1.87 13.96
CA GLY A 355 -0.16 -1.43 12.96
C GLY A 355 -0.83 -0.66 11.82
N MET A 356 -0.18 0.40 11.33
CA MET A 356 -0.69 1.14 10.16
C MET A 356 -0.77 0.27 8.89
N ASP A 357 0.13 -0.71 8.78
CA ASP A 357 0.18 -1.64 7.65
C ASP A 357 -0.62 -2.93 7.90
N GLY A 358 -1.34 -3.03 9.01
CA GLY A 358 -2.22 -4.15 9.31
C GLY A 358 -3.33 -4.31 8.25
N ILE A 359 -3.73 -5.55 8.01
CA ILE A 359 -4.86 -5.87 7.13
C ILE A 359 -6.13 -5.82 7.96
N PHE A 360 -6.94 -4.78 7.73
CA PHE A 360 -8.26 -4.65 8.35
C PHE A 360 -9.25 -5.61 7.69
N ILE A 361 -9.54 -6.73 8.36
CA ILE A 361 -10.44 -7.75 7.81
C ILE A 361 -11.85 -7.24 7.62
N ASP A 362 -12.33 -6.34 8.48
CA ASP A 362 -13.67 -5.78 8.35
C ASP A 362 -13.84 -4.98 7.06
N GLU A 363 -12.83 -4.19 6.68
CA GLU A 363 -12.80 -3.49 5.40
C GLU A 363 -12.79 -4.48 4.23
N GLN A 364 -11.99 -5.54 4.33
CA GLN A 364 -11.86 -6.53 3.27
C GLN A 364 -13.15 -7.34 3.08
N LEU A 365 -13.82 -7.72 4.16
CA LEU A 365 -15.09 -8.45 4.13
C LEU A 365 -16.30 -7.55 3.89
N PHE A 366 -16.16 -6.23 3.97
CA PHE A 366 -17.24 -5.28 3.76
C PHE A 366 -17.91 -5.46 2.39
N GLU A 367 -17.12 -5.63 1.33
CA GLU A 367 -17.65 -5.89 -0.01
C GLU A 367 -18.52 -7.16 -0.06
N VAL A 368 -18.08 -8.24 0.59
CA VAL A 368 -18.84 -9.50 0.66
C VAL A 368 -20.15 -9.29 1.40
N GLN A 369 -20.12 -8.50 2.47
CA GLN A 369 -21.33 -8.17 3.23
C GLN A 369 -22.31 -7.31 2.42
N GLN A 370 -21.82 -6.35 1.64
CA GLN A 370 -22.68 -5.55 0.74
C GLN A 370 -23.38 -6.42 -0.31
N VAL A 371 -22.68 -7.44 -0.83
CA VAL A 371 -23.28 -8.42 -1.75
C VAL A 371 -24.41 -9.19 -1.06
N LEU A 372 -24.17 -9.67 0.17
CA LEU A 372 -25.14 -10.42 0.96
C LEU A 372 -26.39 -9.58 1.28
N GLU A 373 -26.23 -8.28 1.51
CA GLU A 373 -27.32 -7.34 1.82
C GLU A 373 -28.09 -6.89 0.55
N GLY A 374 -27.62 -7.26 -0.66
CA GLY A 374 -28.27 -6.93 -1.92
C GLY A 374 -28.11 -5.46 -2.36
N ASP A 375 -27.16 -4.73 -1.77
CA ASP A 375 -27.06 -3.26 -1.87
C ASP A 375 -26.27 -2.76 -3.10
N TYR A 376 -25.98 -3.63 -4.08
CA TYR A 376 -25.20 -3.27 -5.28
C TYR A 376 -25.81 -2.11 -6.09
N GLY A 377 -27.13 -1.91 -6.02
CA GLY A 377 -27.84 -0.89 -6.79
C GLY A 377 -27.89 0.50 -6.17
N THR A 378 -27.60 0.65 -4.88
CA THR A 378 -27.81 1.93 -4.15
C THR A 378 -26.61 2.86 -4.19
N LEU A 379 -25.40 2.36 -4.51
CA LEU A 379 -24.17 3.15 -4.54
C LEU A 379 -23.81 3.74 -5.92
N ILE A 380 -24.42 3.23 -7.00
CA ILE A 380 -24.19 3.74 -8.38
C ILE A 380 -25.03 5.00 -8.66
N GLN A 381 -26.00 5.33 -7.78
CA GLN A 381 -26.61 6.65 -7.83
C GLN A 381 -25.59 7.68 -7.34
N GLU A 382 -24.88 8.30 -8.28
CA GLU A 382 -24.24 9.59 -8.07
C GLU A 382 -25.22 10.51 -7.32
N PRO A 383 -24.75 11.38 -6.42
CA PRO A 383 -25.61 12.39 -5.83
C PRO A 383 -26.00 13.37 -6.94
N VAL A 384 -27.09 13.07 -7.65
CA VAL A 384 -27.78 14.05 -8.47
C VAL A 384 -28.15 15.16 -7.50
N ALA A 385 -27.47 16.30 -7.65
CA ALA A 385 -27.72 17.50 -6.89
C ALA A 385 -29.20 17.88 -7.05
N GLY A 386 -30.02 17.52 -6.07
CA GLY A 386 -31.46 17.68 -6.19
C GLY A 386 -32.23 17.11 -5.00
N ALA A 387 -32.30 17.89 -3.93
CA ALA A 387 -33.35 17.89 -2.91
C ALA A 387 -33.62 16.59 -2.09
N GLY A 388 -33.27 16.64 -0.80
CA GLY A 388 -34.12 16.06 0.26
C GLY A 388 -33.57 14.93 1.15
N GLY A 389 -32.45 14.29 0.83
CA GLY A 389 -32.00 13.06 1.53
C GLY A 389 -31.09 13.23 2.77
N GLY A 390 -30.62 14.46 3.07
CA GLY A 390 -29.47 14.71 3.94
C GLY A 390 -29.59 14.37 5.45
N ARG A 391 -30.70 13.81 5.93
CA ARG A 391 -30.88 13.48 7.36
C ARG A 391 -30.54 12.03 7.73
N ARG A 392 -30.70 11.04 6.83
CA ARG A 392 -30.45 9.62 7.17
C ARG A 392 -28.96 9.24 7.20
N ALA A 393 -28.17 9.70 6.23
CA ALA A 393 -26.73 9.42 6.19
C ALA A 393 -25.96 10.06 7.36
N ARG A 394 -26.44 11.20 7.88
CA ARG A 394 -25.84 11.92 9.01
C ARG A 394 -26.02 11.19 10.35
N ASP A 395 -27.10 10.42 10.49
CA ASP A 395 -27.40 9.65 11.71
C ASP A 395 -26.66 8.30 11.73
N GLN A 396 -26.45 7.66 10.58
CA GLN A 396 -25.66 6.42 10.50
C GLN A 396 -24.17 6.69 10.81
N GLY A 397 -23.59 7.77 10.27
CA GLY A 397 -22.23 8.19 10.60
C GLY A 397 -22.04 8.64 12.07
N ARG A 398 -23.11 9.13 12.73
CA ARG A 398 -23.08 9.48 14.16
C ARG A 398 -23.18 8.26 15.09
N ARG A 399 -23.77 7.15 14.65
CA ARG A 399 -23.82 5.90 15.42
C ARG A 399 -22.47 5.17 15.40
N LEU A 400 -21.79 5.14 14.25
CA LEU A 400 -20.43 4.57 14.13
C LEU A 400 -19.39 5.33 14.96
N ARG A 401 -19.49 6.67 15.05
CA ARG A 401 -18.60 7.49 15.90
C ARG A 401 -18.85 7.38 17.41
N ARG A 402 -19.89 6.66 17.84
CA ARG A 402 -20.17 6.42 19.27
C ARG A 402 -19.76 5.02 19.73
N GLN A 403 -19.24 4.19 18.83
CA GLN A 403 -18.79 2.81 19.13
C GLN A 403 -17.29 2.57 18.86
N LEU A 404 -16.58 3.59 18.36
CA LEU A 404 -15.12 3.73 18.42
C LEU A 404 -14.79 4.73 19.53
#